data_AF-A0A2I0IF98-F1
#
_entry.id   AF-A0A2I0IF98-F1
#
_cell.length_a   1.000
_cell.length_b   1.000
_cell.length_c   1.000
_cell.angle_alpha   90.00
_cell.angle_beta   90.00
_cell.angle_gamma   90.00
#
_symmetry.space_group_name_H-M   'P 1'
#
loop_
_entity.id
_entity.type
_entity.pdbx_description
1 polymer ?
#
loop_
_entity_poly.entity_id
_entity_poly.type
_entity_poly.pdbx_seq_one_letter_code
_entity_poly.pdbx_strand_id
1 'polypeptide(L)'
;MVNVYPYISYTNNAKFISLDYALFRGGSALRDGDLTYTNLFDASIDAFSFAMEKEGFPGLEMVVAETGWPTGGGDAAGTYNALVYNGNLVRRVVDNVGTPKRPGTGLKVFLFGLFDEDEKDGPEYERHFGIFRADGAKAYDLIFW
;
A
#
# COMPACT_ATOMS: atom_id res chain seq x y z
N MET A 1 6.95 4.71 -12.79
CA MET A 1 5.69 4.57 -12.03
C MET A 1 5.51 3.10 -11.70
N VAL A 2 4.98 2.77 -10.53
CA VAL A 2 4.79 1.39 -10.07
C VAL A 2 3.48 1.26 -9.29
N ASN A 3 2.76 0.15 -9.47
CA ASN A 3 1.58 -0.18 -8.67
C ASN A 3 2.03 -1.10 -7.53
N VAL A 4 1.67 -0.79 -6.29
CA VAL A 4 2.16 -1.50 -5.11
C VAL A 4 0.98 -1.91 -4.24
N TYR A 5 0.76 -3.22 -4.11
CA TYR A 5 -0.40 -3.76 -3.39
C TYR A 5 0.01 -4.73 -2.28
N PRO A 6 0.31 -4.22 -1.06
CA PRO A 6 0.53 -5.05 0.12
C PRO A 6 -0.62 -6.03 0.40
N TYR A 7 -1.86 -5.65 0.09
CA TYR A 7 -3.03 -6.54 0.18
C TYR A 7 -2.83 -7.82 -0.64
N ILE A 8 -2.52 -7.69 -1.94
CA ILE A 8 -2.34 -8.85 -2.84
C ILE A 8 -1.16 -9.71 -2.40
N SER A 9 -0.04 -9.08 -2.02
CA SER A 9 1.12 -9.79 -1.50
C SER A 9 0.77 -10.59 -0.23
N TYR A 10 0.04 -9.97 0.70
CA TYR A 10 -0.45 -10.61 1.92
C TYR A 10 -1.36 -11.79 1.61
N THR A 11 -2.41 -11.62 0.81
CA THR A 11 -3.38 -12.70 0.53
C THR A 11 -2.70 -13.89 -0.16
N ASN A 12 -1.70 -13.65 -1.01
CA ASN A 12 -0.96 -14.71 -1.68
C ASN A 12 0.06 -15.42 -0.78
N ASN A 13 0.50 -14.80 0.33
CA ASN A 13 1.58 -15.31 1.17
C ASN A 13 1.34 -15.10 2.68
N ALA A 14 0.09 -15.23 3.14
CA ALA A 14 -0.32 -14.92 4.52
C ALA A 14 0.43 -15.74 5.61
N LYS A 15 1.04 -16.87 5.21
CA LYS A 15 1.92 -17.67 6.06
C LYS A 15 3.23 -16.93 6.44
N PHE A 16 3.72 -16.06 5.56
CA PHE A 16 5.01 -15.39 5.70
C PHE A 16 4.90 -13.88 5.87
N ILE A 17 3.77 -13.30 5.43
CA ILE A 17 3.47 -11.89 5.55
C ILE A 17 2.39 -11.74 6.62
N SER A 18 2.73 -11.12 7.75
CA SER A 18 1.74 -10.82 8.78
C SER A 18 0.83 -9.69 8.30
N LEU A 19 -0.43 -9.73 8.75
CA LEU A 19 -1.39 -8.67 8.46
C LEU A 19 -0.93 -7.32 9.03
N ASP A 20 -0.30 -7.31 10.22
CA ASP A 20 0.23 -6.09 10.83
C ASP A 20 1.33 -5.43 9.99
N TYR A 21 2.21 -6.23 9.39
CA TYR A 21 3.26 -5.75 8.50
C TYR A 21 2.69 -5.16 7.19
N ALA A 22 1.61 -5.74 6.67
CA ALA A 22 0.92 -5.21 5.49
C ALA A 22 0.11 -3.92 5.78
N LEU A 23 -0.37 -3.75 7.02
CA LEU A 23 -1.24 -2.63 7.44
C LEU A 23 -0.52 -1.48 8.14
N PHE A 24 0.82 -1.45 8.14
CA PHE A 24 1.62 -0.47 8.89
C PHE A 24 1.36 -0.46 10.41
N ARG A 25 0.90 -1.57 11.00
CA ARG A 25 0.62 -1.66 12.45
C ARG A 25 1.86 -2.06 13.27
N GLY A 26 3.00 -2.22 12.62
CA GLY A 26 4.24 -2.69 13.26
C GLY A 26 4.27 -4.21 13.43
N GLY A 27 5.02 -4.69 14.42
CA GLY A 27 5.24 -6.12 14.66
C GLY A 27 6.66 -6.54 14.31
N SER A 28 6.81 -7.72 13.70
CA SER A 28 8.11 -8.25 13.26
C SER A 28 8.71 -7.34 12.18
N ALA A 29 9.86 -6.72 12.48
CA ALA A 29 10.60 -5.96 11.49
C ALA A 29 11.48 -6.91 10.64
N LEU A 30 11.52 -6.67 9.33
CA LEU A 30 12.44 -7.35 8.44
C LEU A 30 13.75 -6.56 8.39
N ARG A 31 14.87 -7.23 8.66
CA ARG A 31 16.21 -6.65 8.54
C ARG A 31 16.88 -7.12 7.26
N ASP A 32 17.35 -6.17 6.47
CA ASP A 32 18.11 -6.38 5.23
C ASP A 32 19.40 -5.54 5.31
N GLY A 33 20.47 -6.17 5.80
CA GLY A 33 21.71 -5.47 6.17
C GLY A 33 21.46 -4.40 7.24
N ASP A 34 21.72 -3.14 6.87
CA ASP A 34 21.51 -1.97 7.72
C ASP A 34 20.10 -1.37 7.59
N LEU A 35 19.30 -1.86 6.64
CA LEU A 35 17.92 -1.42 6.44
C LEU A 35 16.98 -2.24 7.31
N THR A 36 16.01 -1.56 7.93
CA THR A 36 14.97 -2.18 8.72
C THR A 36 13.61 -1.75 8.17
N TYR A 37 12.85 -2.73 7.69
CA TYR A 37 11.51 -2.53 7.17
C TYR A 37 10.48 -2.92 8.23
N THR A 38 9.61 -1.99 8.57
CA THR A 38 8.51 -2.20 9.54
C THR A 38 7.16 -2.39 8.87
N ASN A 39 7.11 -2.25 7.54
CA ASN A 39 5.92 -2.47 6.73
C ASN A 39 6.29 -2.98 5.33
N LEU A 40 5.35 -3.67 4.70
CA LEU A 40 5.55 -4.30 3.38
C LEU A 40 5.62 -3.29 2.23
N PHE A 41 4.96 -2.15 2.37
CA PHE A 41 4.94 -1.11 1.35
C PHE A 41 6.35 -0.57 1.10
N ASP A 42 7.05 -0.15 2.15
CA ASP A 42 8.43 0.35 2.06
C ASP A 42 9.37 -0.71 1.47
N ALA A 43 9.26 -1.96 1.92
CA ALA A 43 10.07 -3.06 1.41
C ALA A 43 9.85 -3.28 -0.10
N SER A 44 8.60 -3.14 -0.56
CA SER A 44 8.24 -3.31 -1.98
C SER A 44 8.77 -2.16 -2.84
N ILE A 45 8.71 -0.92 -2.34
CA ILE A 45 9.26 0.26 -3.01
C ILE A 45 10.78 0.17 -3.12
N ASP A 46 11.46 -0.19 -2.03
CA ASP A 46 12.92 -0.30 -2.04
C ASP A 46 13.40 -1.48 -2.86
N ALA A 47 12.68 -2.61 -2.90
CA ALA A 47 12.95 -3.70 -3.82
C ALA A 47 12.95 -3.24 -5.29
N PHE A 48 11.94 -2.44 -5.68
CA PHE A 48 11.90 -1.83 -7.02
C PHE A 48 13.06 -0.82 -7.21
N SER A 49 13.37 0.01 -6.22
CA SER A 49 14.50 0.95 -6.29
C SER A 49 15.83 0.24 -6.50
N PHE A 50 16.10 -0.85 -5.78
CA PHE A 50 17.33 -1.64 -5.94
C PHE A 50 17.40 -2.30 -7.32
N ALA A 51 16.27 -2.80 -7.84
CA ALA A 51 16.22 -3.34 -9.20
C ALA A 51 16.57 -2.27 -10.24
N MET A 52 15.98 -1.07 -10.14
CA MET A 52 16.27 0.03 -11.07
C MET A 52 17.73 0.49 -11.00
N GLU A 53 18.33 0.54 -9.81
CA GLU A 53 19.75 0.83 -9.64
C GLU A 53 20.64 -0.20 -10.32
N LYS A 54 20.30 -1.48 -10.20
CA LYS A 54 21.03 -2.58 -10.84
C LYS A 54 20.97 -2.51 -12.38
N GLU A 55 19.85 -2.02 -12.91
CA GLU A 55 19.66 -1.78 -14.35
C GLU A 55 20.26 -0.45 -14.83
N GLY A 56 20.99 0.28 -13.97
CA GLY A 56 21.71 1.50 -14.35
C GLY A 56 20.90 2.80 -14.22
N PHE A 57 19.80 2.79 -13.48
CA PHE A 57 18.96 3.98 -13.22
C PHE A 57 18.99 4.40 -11.74
N PRO A 58 20.15 4.77 -11.18
CA PRO A 58 20.22 5.24 -9.80
C PRO A 58 19.48 6.56 -9.63
N GLY A 59 18.82 6.74 -8.48
CA GLY A 59 18.16 8.01 -8.13
C GLY A 59 16.88 8.32 -8.92
N LEU A 60 16.35 7.37 -9.71
CA LEU A 60 15.08 7.55 -10.43
C LEU A 60 13.96 7.96 -9.45
N GLU A 61 13.26 9.06 -9.75
CA GLU A 61 12.09 9.48 -8.98
C GLU A 61 10.99 8.41 -9.10
N MET A 62 10.47 7.95 -7.97
CA MET A 62 9.42 6.93 -7.92
C MET A 62 8.07 7.58 -7.65
N VAL A 63 7.06 7.10 -8.38
CA VAL A 63 5.66 7.45 -8.19
C VAL A 63 4.89 6.15 -8.06
N VAL A 64 4.12 6.02 -6.97
CA VAL A 64 3.20 4.91 -6.75
C VAL A 64 1.90 5.27 -7.42
N ALA A 65 1.63 4.66 -8.57
CA ALA A 65 0.49 5.00 -9.41
C ALA A 65 -0.81 4.37 -8.91
N GLU A 66 -0.70 3.25 -8.18
CA GLU A 66 -1.84 2.63 -7.52
C GLU A 66 -1.39 1.92 -6.25
N THR A 67 -2.21 2.03 -5.22
CA THR A 67 -2.12 1.23 -4.00
C THR A 67 -3.40 1.37 -3.20
N GLY A 68 -3.82 0.33 -2.50
CA GLY A 68 -5.06 0.36 -1.74
C GLY A 68 -5.33 -0.94 -1.02
N TRP A 69 -6.47 -0.99 -0.34
CA TRP A 69 -6.92 -2.14 0.40
C TRP A 69 -8.45 -2.26 0.31
N PRO A 70 -8.99 -3.41 -0.09
CA PRO A 70 -10.42 -3.56 -0.36
C PRO A 70 -11.24 -3.63 0.93
N THR A 71 -12.47 -3.14 0.85
CA THR A 71 -13.43 -3.10 1.95
C THR A 71 -14.25 -4.38 2.10
N GLY A 72 -14.19 -5.28 1.12
CA GLY A 72 -14.89 -6.56 1.10
C GLY A 72 -14.39 -7.50 0.01
N GLY A 73 -15.02 -8.68 -0.11
CA GLY A 73 -14.77 -9.60 -1.24
C GLY A 73 -13.52 -10.49 -1.16
N GLY A 74 -12.84 -10.54 -0.01
CA GLY A 74 -11.66 -11.39 0.16
C GLY A 74 -11.16 -11.47 1.58
N ASP A 75 -10.18 -12.34 1.81
CA ASP A 75 -9.54 -12.50 3.11
C ASP A 75 -8.85 -11.20 3.54
N ALA A 76 -9.07 -10.80 4.80
CA ALA A 76 -8.63 -9.53 5.37
C ALA A 76 -9.12 -8.25 4.64
N ALA A 77 -9.98 -8.38 3.62
CA ALA A 77 -10.75 -7.26 3.10
C ALA A 77 -11.77 -6.83 4.16
N GLY A 78 -11.96 -5.53 4.34
CA GLY A 78 -12.82 -5.00 5.39
C GLY A 78 -12.62 -3.51 5.58
N THR A 79 -13.71 -2.78 5.83
CA THR A 79 -13.70 -1.32 6.05
C THR A 79 -12.65 -0.88 7.08
N TYR A 80 -12.49 -1.63 8.18
CA TYR A 80 -11.47 -1.33 9.19
C TYR A 80 -10.04 -1.44 8.65
N ASN A 81 -9.70 -2.55 7.98
CA ASN A 81 -8.36 -2.74 7.43
C ASN A 81 -8.08 -1.77 6.28
N ALA A 82 -9.09 -1.44 5.47
CA ALA A 82 -8.99 -0.43 4.41
C ALA A 82 -8.66 0.95 4.98
N LEU A 83 -9.39 1.38 6.01
CA LEU A 83 -9.12 2.63 6.72
C LEU A 83 -7.71 2.64 7.35
N VAL A 84 -7.31 1.55 8.01
CA VAL A 84 -5.99 1.44 8.63
C VAL A 84 -4.89 1.55 7.56
N TYR A 85 -5.00 0.82 6.46
CA TYR A 85 -4.00 0.84 5.40
C TYR A 85 -3.87 2.23 4.76
N ASN A 86 -4.98 2.75 4.22
CA ASN A 86 -4.99 4.02 3.50
C ASN A 86 -4.69 5.20 4.45
N GLY A 87 -5.23 5.19 5.67
CA GLY A 87 -4.98 6.23 6.67
C GLY A 87 -3.52 6.28 7.13
N ASN A 88 -2.90 5.13 7.41
CA ASN A 88 -1.48 5.08 7.77
C ASN A 88 -0.59 5.52 6.61
N LEU A 89 -0.92 5.12 5.38
CA LEU A 89 -0.17 5.52 4.19
C LEU A 89 -0.25 7.03 3.95
N VAL A 90 -1.45 7.61 4.01
CA VAL A 90 -1.63 9.06 3.88
C VAL A 90 -0.79 9.81 4.92
N ARG A 91 -0.88 9.41 6.19
CA ARG A 91 -0.09 10.03 7.25
C ARG A 91 1.40 9.98 6.96
N ARG A 92 1.91 8.84 6.52
CA ARG A 92 3.34 8.68 6.17
C ARG A 92 3.78 9.57 5.00
N VAL A 93 2.92 9.73 4.00
CA VAL A 93 3.19 10.61 2.85
C VAL A 93 3.19 12.08 3.27
N VAL A 94 2.20 12.51 4.06
CA VAL A 94 2.11 13.87 4.60
C VAL A 94 3.30 14.21 5.51
N ASP A 95 3.69 13.27 6.38
CA ASP A 95 4.83 13.41 7.29
C ASP A 95 6.20 13.28 6.57
N ASN A 96 6.22 13.07 5.25
CA ASN A 96 7.42 12.89 4.42
C ASN A 96 8.39 11.83 4.98
N VAL A 97 7.86 10.68 5.43
CA VAL A 97 8.67 9.64 6.07
C VAL A 97 9.68 9.02 5.09
N GLY A 98 9.27 8.81 3.84
CA GLY A 98 10.06 8.09 2.84
C GLY A 98 10.14 6.59 3.12
N THR A 99 11.17 5.93 2.58
CA THR A 99 11.47 4.50 2.82
C THR A 99 12.81 4.35 3.55
N PRO A 100 13.14 3.18 4.11
CA PRO A 100 14.45 2.96 4.73
C PRO A 100 15.64 3.29 3.82
N LYS A 101 15.58 2.98 2.52
CA LYS A 101 16.64 3.31 1.56
C LYS A 101 16.66 4.80 1.19
N ARG A 102 15.50 5.47 1.19
CA ARG A 102 15.35 6.87 0.80
C ARG A 102 14.56 7.66 1.87
N PRO A 103 15.12 7.81 3.09
CA PRO A 103 14.42 8.47 4.18
C PRO A 103 14.22 9.96 3.86
N GLY A 104 13.07 10.53 4.25
CA GLY A 104 12.79 11.95 4.04
C GLY A 104 12.59 12.36 2.58
N THR A 105 12.55 11.41 1.65
CA THR A 105 12.29 11.67 0.23
C THR A 105 10.81 11.46 -0.05
N GLY A 106 10.11 12.54 -0.42
CA GLY A 106 8.67 12.54 -0.64
C GLY A 106 8.26 11.57 -1.74
N LEU A 107 7.32 10.68 -1.43
CA LEU A 107 6.75 9.74 -2.37
C LEU A 107 5.40 10.27 -2.86
N LYS A 108 5.23 10.40 -4.18
CA LYS A 108 3.93 10.69 -4.78
C LYS A 108 3.15 9.38 -4.85
N VAL A 109 1.98 9.34 -4.21
CA VAL A 109 1.16 8.14 -4.07
C VAL A 109 -0.27 8.45 -4.49
N PHE A 110 -0.82 7.58 -5.34
CA PHE A 110 -2.21 7.60 -5.76
C PHE A 110 -2.93 6.39 -5.16
N LEU A 111 -3.95 6.66 -4.35
CA LEU A 111 -4.80 5.60 -3.78
C LEU A 111 -5.73 5.03 -4.85
N PHE A 112 -5.87 3.71 -4.86
CA PHE A 112 -6.78 2.97 -5.72
C PHE A 112 -7.88 2.32 -4.87
N GLY A 113 -9.17 2.46 -5.17
CA GLY A 113 -9.83 3.32 -6.16
C GLY A 113 -10.57 4.49 -5.51
N LEU A 114 -11.08 5.44 -6.31
CA LEU A 114 -11.95 6.49 -5.76
C LEU A 114 -13.32 5.92 -5.40
N PHE A 115 -13.92 5.14 -6.31
CA PHE A 115 -15.21 4.48 -6.13
C PHE A 115 -15.06 2.96 -6.18
N ASP A 116 -16.01 2.25 -5.57
CA ASP A 116 -16.21 0.83 -5.87
C ASP A 116 -16.58 0.68 -7.36
N GLU A 117 -15.93 -0.27 -8.03
CA GLU A 117 -16.10 -0.54 -9.46
C GLU A 117 -16.86 -1.86 -9.62
N ASP A 118 -18.19 -1.78 -9.64
CA ASP A 118 -19.10 -2.92 -9.58
C ASP A 118 -19.06 -3.82 -10.83
N GLU A 119 -18.64 -3.31 -11.98
CA GLU A 119 -18.46 -4.07 -13.22
C GLU A 119 -17.06 -4.69 -13.37
N LYS A 120 -16.17 -4.55 -12.37
CA LYS A 120 -14.78 -5.00 -12.52
C LYS A 120 -14.66 -6.53 -12.55
N ASP A 121 -13.94 -7.03 -13.54
CA ASP A 121 -13.62 -8.45 -13.67
C ASP A 121 -12.58 -8.91 -12.65
N GLY A 122 -12.54 -10.22 -12.39
CA GLY A 122 -11.55 -10.84 -11.51
C GLY A 122 -12.11 -11.29 -10.16
N PRO A 123 -11.24 -11.47 -9.16
CA PRO A 123 -11.65 -11.84 -7.80
C PRO A 123 -12.64 -10.84 -7.20
N GLU A 124 -13.52 -11.30 -6.31
CA GLU A 124 -14.59 -10.46 -5.76
C GLU A 124 -14.08 -9.16 -5.12
N TYR A 125 -12.93 -9.18 -4.43
CA TYR A 125 -12.35 -7.99 -3.80
C TYR A 125 -12.02 -6.84 -4.78
N GLU A 126 -11.86 -7.11 -6.07
CA GLU A 126 -11.58 -6.11 -7.10
C GLU A 126 -12.69 -5.05 -7.20
N ARG A 127 -13.93 -5.39 -6.80
CA ARG A 127 -15.10 -4.50 -6.83
C ARG A 127 -15.21 -3.58 -5.60
N HIS A 128 -14.32 -3.74 -4.62
CA HIS A 128 -14.49 -3.15 -3.28
C HIS A 128 -13.31 -2.26 -2.83
N PHE A 129 -12.49 -1.73 -3.76
CA PHE A 129 -11.34 -0.87 -3.45
C PHE A 129 -11.70 0.59 -3.17
N GLY A 130 -12.97 0.99 -3.33
CA GLY A 130 -13.40 2.37 -3.24
C GLY A 130 -13.18 3.00 -1.87
N ILE A 131 -12.71 4.25 -1.87
CA ILE A 131 -12.83 5.15 -0.72
C ILE A 131 -14.30 5.58 -0.55
N PHE A 132 -15.02 5.65 -1.67
CA PHE A 132 -16.46 5.82 -1.76
C PHE A 132 -17.09 4.57 -2.38
N ARG A 133 -18.32 4.25 -1.98
CA ARG A 133 -19.14 3.23 -2.63
C ARG A 133 -19.64 3.73 -3.99
N ALA A 134 -20.18 2.82 -4.80
CA ALA A 134 -20.72 3.15 -6.13
C ALA A 134 -21.83 4.23 -6.10
N ASP A 135 -22.57 4.34 -4.99
CA ASP A 135 -23.60 5.37 -4.78
C ASP A 135 -23.02 6.73 -4.31
N GLY A 136 -21.70 6.84 -4.16
CA GLY A 136 -20.99 8.02 -3.68
C GLY A 136 -20.98 8.18 -2.16
N ALA A 137 -21.61 7.28 -1.39
CA ALA A 137 -21.47 7.28 0.06
C ALA A 137 -20.04 6.91 0.46
N LYS A 138 -19.53 7.50 1.54
CA LYS A 138 -18.21 7.11 2.05
C LYS A 138 -18.19 5.64 2.45
N ALA A 139 -17.16 4.91 2.03
CA ALA A 139 -16.93 3.55 2.51
C ALA A 139 -16.33 3.57 3.93
N TYR A 140 -15.46 4.55 4.21
CA TYR A 140 -14.85 4.85 5.52
C TYR A 140 -14.43 6.32 5.60
N ASP A 141 -14.22 6.83 6.81
CA ASP A 141 -13.76 8.21 7.03
C ASP A 141 -12.24 8.34 6.90
N LEU A 142 -11.76 8.54 5.68
CA LEU A 142 -10.36 8.85 5.37
C LEU A 142 -10.11 10.37 5.43
N ILE A 143 -9.01 10.78 6.06
CA ILE A 143 -8.56 12.17 6.15
C ILE A 143 -7.26 12.30 5.35
N PHE A 144 -7.17 13.33 4.48
CA PHE A 144 -6.02 13.56 3.58
C PHE A 144 -5.02 14.61 4.09
N TRP A 145 -5.27 15.25 5.23
CA TRP A 145 -4.49 16.37 5.78
C TRP A 145 -4.37 16.34 7.31
#